data_AF-A0A832FJI3-F1
#
_entry.id   AF-A0A832FJI3-F1
#
_cell.length_a   1.000
_cell.length_b   1.000
_cell.length_c   1.000
_cell.angle_alpha   90.00
_cell.angle_beta   90.00
_cell.angle_gamma   90.00
#
_symmetry.space_group_name_H-M   'P 1'
#
loop_
_entity.id
_entity.type
_entity.pdbx_description
1 polymer ?
#
loop_
_entity_poly.entity_id
_entity_poly.type
_entity_poly.pdbx_seq_one_letter_code
_entity_poly.pdbx_strand_id
1 'polypeptide(L)'
;MPVNPREALEILERKLREKGYETRRLREEGECVLEVISGGKKVNICLHEERGVLKELRLRYEGVPGMTILRCELAEKYVSCIEELLARL
;
A
#
# COMPACT_ATOMS: atom_id res chain seq x y z
N MET A 1 8.17 -7.16 15.29
CA MET A 1 8.00 -5.83 15.91
C MET A 1 6.75 -5.18 15.30
N PRO A 2 5.94 -4.41 16.05
CA PRO A 2 4.82 -3.67 15.47
C PRO A 2 5.38 -2.68 14.44
N VAL A 3 4.91 -2.79 13.20
CA VAL A 3 5.38 -1.91 12.13
C VAL A 3 4.55 -0.63 12.18
N ASN A 4 5.25 0.50 12.33
CA ASN A 4 4.63 1.81 12.33
C ASN A 4 4.11 2.09 10.91
N PRO A 5 2.81 2.37 10.71
CA PRO A 5 2.23 2.49 9.37
C PRO A 5 2.81 3.65 8.57
N ARG A 6 3.29 4.72 9.24
CA ARG A 6 4.06 5.76 8.55
C ARG A 6 5.34 5.20 7.96
N GLU A 7 6.15 4.52 8.77
CA GLU A 7 7.41 3.93 8.33
C GLU A 7 7.18 2.89 7.21
N ALA A 8 6.11 2.09 7.34
CA ALA A 8 5.72 1.16 6.29
C ALA A 8 5.37 1.85 4.97
N LEU A 9 4.62 2.96 5.03
CA LEU A 9 4.29 3.76 3.86
C LEU A 9 5.56 4.30 3.19
N GLU A 10 6.53 4.79 3.97
CA GLU A 10 7.78 5.34 3.43
C GLU A 10 8.65 4.26 2.78
N ILE A 11 8.76 3.09 3.42
CA ILE A 11 9.49 1.94 2.86
C ILE A 11 8.82 1.51 1.55
N LEU A 12 7.49 1.44 1.54
CA LEU A 12 6.72 1.03 0.38
C LEU A 12 6.89 2.02 -0.78
N GLU A 13 6.70 3.31 -0.52
CA GLU A 13 6.89 4.38 -1.50
C GLU A 13 8.30 4.33 -2.09
N ARG A 14 9.33 4.24 -1.24
CA ARG A 14 10.71 4.20 -1.69
C ARG A 14 10.95 3.01 -2.64
N LYS A 15 10.55 1.80 -2.24
CA LYS A 15 10.74 0.60 -3.07
C LYS A 15 9.99 0.67 -4.39
N LEU A 16 8.77 1.20 -4.38
CA LEU A 16 7.98 1.37 -5.60
C LEU A 16 8.62 2.38 -6.55
N ARG A 17 9.13 3.51 -6.04
CA ARG A 17 9.88 4.49 -6.85
C ARG A 17 11.19 3.91 -7.39
N GLU A 18 11.92 3.13 -6.60
CA GLU A 18 13.13 2.42 -7.05
C GLU A 18 12.84 1.44 -8.20
N LYS A 19 11.63 0.87 -8.25
CA LYS A 19 11.15 0.02 -9.33
C LYS A 19 10.59 0.78 -10.54
N GLY A 20 10.55 2.10 -10.48
CA GLY A 20 10.02 2.95 -11.57
C GLY A 20 8.51 3.14 -11.53
N TYR A 21 7.83 2.78 -10.44
CA TYR A 21 6.44 3.15 -10.25
C TYR A 21 6.34 4.61 -9.81
N GLU A 22 5.37 5.33 -10.38
CA GLU A 22 5.02 6.66 -9.89
C GLU A 22 4.15 6.50 -8.65
N THR A 23 4.47 7.23 -7.58
CA THR A 23 3.76 7.12 -6.29
C THR A 23 3.41 8.50 -5.77
N ARG A 24 2.28 8.59 -5.08
CA ARG A 24 1.75 9.83 -4.53
C ARG A 24 1.10 9.56 -3.18
N ARG A 25 1.59 10.24 -2.15
CA ARG A 25 0.98 10.16 -0.81
C ARG A 25 -0.33 10.95 -0.80
N LEU A 26 -1.40 10.30 -0.38
CA LEU A 26 -2.71 10.90 -0.11
C LEU A 26 -2.92 10.93 1.41
N ARG A 27 -3.36 12.07 1.92
CA ARG A 27 -3.78 12.21 3.33
C ARG A 27 -5.30 12.10 3.37
N GLU A 28 -5.80 10.97 3.85
CA GLU A 28 -7.18 10.85 4.32
C GLU A 28 -7.19 10.94 5.86
N GLU A 29 -8.26 11.46 6.46
CA GLU A 29 -8.32 11.68 7.91
C GLU A 29 -8.09 10.38 8.69
N GLY A 30 -6.93 10.28 9.33
CA GLY A 30 -6.55 9.11 10.14
C GLY A 30 -6.01 7.90 9.36
N GLU A 31 -5.96 7.94 8.02
CA GLU A 31 -5.45 6.85 7.19
C GLU A 31 -4.26 7.30 6.31
N CYS A 32 -3.22 6.45 6.26
CA CYS A 32 -2.07 6.68 5.38
C CYS A 32 -2.35 6.00 4.03
N VAL A 33 -2.53 6.78 2.98
CA VAL A 33 -2.86 6.25 1.65
C VAL A 33 -1.72 6.57 0.68
N LEU A 34 -1.30 5.57 -0.09
CA LEU A 34 -0.33 5.70 -1.16
C LEU A 34 -1.02 5.36 -2.48
N GLU A 35 -1.19 6.35 -3.34
CA GLU A 35 -1.56 6.15 -4.73
C GLU A 35 -0.32 5.73 -5.53
N VAL A 36 -0.45 4.68 -6.33
CA VAL A 36 0.60 4.13 -7.18
C VAL A 36 0.07 4.13 -8.61
N ILE A 37 0.83 4.73 -9.52
CA ILE A 37 0.49 4.85 -10.93
C ILE A 37 1.45 3.95 -11.72
N SER A 38 0.88 3.02 -12.47
CA SER A 38 1.63 2.09 -13.33
C SER A 38 0.93 1.95 -14.67
N GLY A 39 1.60 2.32 -15.76
CA GLY A 39 1.08 2.12 -17.12
C GLY A 39 -0.30 2.73 -17.39
N GLY A 40 -0.64 3.83 -16.70
CA GLY A 40 -1.95 4.49 -16.80
C GLY A 40 -3.04 3.93 -15.88
N LYS A 41 -2.76 2.89 -15.09
CA LYS A 41 -3.64 2.40 -14.02
C LYS A 41 -3.23 3.00 -12.68
N LYS A 42 -4.20 3.44 -11.87
CA LYS A 42 -3.96 3.89 -10.50
C LYS A 42 -4.37 2.84 -9.48
N VAL A 43 -3.58 2.70 -8.44
CA VAL A 43 -3.82 1.78 -7.32
C VAL A 43 -3.67 2.56 -6.03
N ASN A 44 -4.74 2.64 -5.24
CA ASN A 44 -4.72 3.27 -3.93
C ASN A 44 -4.46 2.21 -2.88
N ILE A 45 -3.36 2.36 -2.15
CA ILE A 45 -2.92 1.48 -1.09
C ILE A 45 -3.19 2.18 0.24
N CYS A 46 -4.24 1.79 0.94
CA CYS A 46 -4.58 2.32 2.26
C CYS A 46 -3.98 1.42 3.34
N LEU A 47 -3.14 1.99 4.19
CA LEU A 47 -2.60 1.33 5.38
C LEU A 47 -3.55 1.58 6.54
N HIS A 48 -4.25 0.52 6.96
CA HIS A 48 -5.17 0.58 8.08
C HIS A 48 -4.43 0.29 9.38
N GLU A 49 -4.38 1.30 10.24
CA GLU A 49 -3.80 1.22 11.58
C GLU A 49 -4.87 0.83 12.59
N GLU A 50 -4.54 -0.07 13.51
CA GLU A 50 -5.31 -0.27 14.73
C GLU A 50 -4.36 -0.24 15.93
N ARG A 51 -4.62 0.68 16.88
CA ARG A 51 -3.82 0.85 18.12
C ARG A 51 -2.32 1.08 17.88
N GLY A 52 -1.96 1.86 16.86
CA GLY A 52 -0.55 2.16 16.53
C GLY A 52 0.19 1.03 15.80
N VAL A 53 -0.53 0.00 15.34
CA VAL A 53 0.05 -1.13 14.60
C VAL A 53 -0.64 -1.25 13.25
N LEU A 54 0.15 -1.42 12.18
CA LEU A 54 -0.38 -1.77 10.87
C LEU A 54 -1.10 -3.13 10.95
N LYS A 55 -2.42 -3.14 10.76
CA LYS A 55 -3.25 -4.34 10.85
C LYS A 55 -3.61 -4.90 9.48
N GLU A 56 -3.98 -4.01 8.56
CA GLU A 56 -4.45 -4.39 7.23
C GLU A 56 -3.92 -3.43 6.16
N LEU A 57 -3.77 -3.97 4.95
CA LEU A 57 -3.46 -3.23 3.74
C LEU A 57 -4.61 -3.39 2.77
N ARG A 58 -5.18 -2.28 2.32
CA ARG A 58 -6.32 -2.27 1.40
C ARG A 58 -5.85 -1.71 0.07
N LEU A 59 -5.98 -2.49 -0.99
CA LEU A 59 -5.68 -2.05 -2.35
C LEU A 59 -7.00 -1.81 -3.09
N ARG A 60 -7.16 -0.60 -3.61
CA ARG A 60 -8.25 -0.23 -4.52
C ARG A 60 -7.67 0.08 -5.89
N TYR A 61 -8.14 -0.61 -6.91
CA TYR A 61 -7.70 -0.41 -8.29
C TYR A 61 -8.68 0.51 -9.01
N GLU A 62 -8.15 1.51 -9.71
CA GLU A 62 -8.96 2.40 -10.54
C GLU A 62 -9.57 1.61 -11.71
N GLY A 63 -10.89 1.69 -11.85
CA GLY A 63 -11.64 0.98 -12.90
C GLY A 63 -12.07 -0.44 -12.56
N VAL A 64 -11.70 -0.99 -11.38
CA VAL A 64 -12.18 -2.30 -10.91
C VAL A 64 -13.11 -2.12 -9.72
N PRO A 65 -14.39 -2.52 -9.82
CA PRO A 65 -15.28 -2.53 -8.66
C PRO A 65 -14.83 -3.62 -7.68
N GLY A 66 -14.22 -3.20 -6.58
CA GLY A 66 -13.75 -4.11 -5.53
C GLY A 66 -12.60 -3.52 -4.72
N MET A 67 -12.37 -4.10 -3.55
CA MET A 67 -11.24 -3.77 -2.69
C MET A 67 -10.54 -5.07 -2.30
N THR A 68 -9.25 -5.16 -2.58
CA THR A 68 -8.43 -6.29 -2.14
C THR A 68 -7.91 -5.97 -0.75
N ILE A 69 -8.34 -6.74 0.24
CA ILE A 69 -7.89 -6.60 1.63
C ILE A 69 -6.83 -7.66 1.88
N LEU A 70 -5.59 -7.22 2.11
CA LEU A 70 -4.51 -8.04 2.60
C LEU A 70 -4.41 -7.89 4.11
N ARG A 71 -4.72 -8.97 4.83
CA ARG A 71 -4.40 -9.07 6.25
C ARG A 71 -2.92 -9.36 6.39
N CYS A 72 -2.18 -8.41 6.94
CA CYS A 72 -0.73 -8.56 7.16
C CYS A 72 -0.48 -9.26 8.49
N GLU A 73 -0.73 -10.57 8.56
CA GLU A 73 -0.31 -11.40 9.70
C GLU A 73 1.22 -11.41 9.86
N LEU A 74 1.94 -11.10 8.78
CA LEU A 74 3.38 -10.90 8.74
C LEU A 74 3.68 -9.50 8.20
N ALA A 75 3.76 -8.53 9.11
CA ALA A 75 4.16 -7.15 8.82
C ALA A 75 5.60 -7.03 8.25
N GLU A 76 6.33 -8.12 8.06
CA GLU A 76 7.64 -8.14 7.38
C GLU A 76 7.52 -8.40 5.87
N LYS A 77 6.38 -8.94 5.39
CA LYS A 77 6.19 -9.36 3.98
C LYS A 77 5.24 -8.49 3.17
N TYR A 78 4.65 -7.47 3.80
CA TYR A 78 3.64 -6.62 3.14
C TYR A 78 4.14 -5.97 1.84
N VAL A 79 5.42 -5.58 1.79
CA VAL A 79 6.01 -5.01 0.57
C VAL A 79 5.98 -6.05 -0.54
N SER A 80 6.45 -7.27 -0.29
CA SER A 80 6.47 -8.33 -1.29
C SER A 80 5.05 -8.67 -1.78
N CYS A 81 4.06 -8.69 -0.89
CA CYS A 81 2.66 -8.89 -1.29
C CYS A 81 2.15 -7.79 -2.24
N ILE A 82 2.48 -6.53 -1.97
CA ILE A 82 2.10 -5.40 -2.82
C ILE A 82 2.84 -5.45 -4.16
N GLU A 83 4.14 -5.80 -4.14
CA GLU A 83 4.93 -5.97 -5.35
C GLU A 83 4.36 -7.08 -6.25
N GLU A 84 4.00 -8.23 -5.69
CA GLU A 84 3.36 -9.31 -6.44
C GLU A 84 1.99 -8.89 -7.02
N LEU A 85 1.20 -8.13 -6.25
CA LEU A 85 -0.07 -7.61 -6.73
C LEU A 85 0.09 -6.58 -7.86
N LEU A 86 1.07 -5.70 -7.77
CA LEU A 86 1.36 -4.71 -8.80
C LEU A 86 2.00 -5.35 -10.05
N ALA A 87 2.75 -6.44 -9.89
CA ALA A 87 3.31 -7.20 -11.01
C ALA A 87 2.27 -7.99 -11.80
N ARG A 88 1.08 -8.22 -11.21
CA ARG A 88 -0.06 -8.89 -11.88
C ARG A 88 -0.98 -7.94 -12.65
N LEU A 89 -0.74 -6.63 -12.58
CA LEU A 89 -1.49 -5.60 -13.33
C LEU A 89 -0.97 -5.38 -14.74
#